data_AF-A0A662DE74-F1
#
_entry.id   AF-A0A662DE74-F1
#
_cell.length_a   1.000
_cell.length_b   1.000
_cell.length_c   1.000
_cell.angle_alpha   90.00
_cell.angle_beta   90.00
_cell.angle_gamma   90.00
#
_symmetry.space_group_name_H-M   'P 1'
#
loop_
_entity.id
_entity.type
_entity.pdbx_description
1 polymer ?
#
loop_
_entity_poly.entity_id
_entity_poly.type
_entity_poly.pdbx_seq_one_letter_code
_entity_poly.pdbx_strand_id
1 'polypeptide(L)'
;MPITSITLKLKEHILTMLGQIKPINYFPPRLQFFRPEHTEPFKELDKVGEFTVEFLLVVSELLAIQEKTNYPKGSLTESLYRDFGIKDRFSVIQKAVLKRLR
;
A
#
# COMPACT_ATOMS: atom_id res chain seq x y z
N MET A 1 6.37 21.29 -3.83
CA MET A 1 6.74 20.44 -2.68
C MET A 1 7.81 19.46 -3.14
N PRO A 2 8.85 19.15 -2.36
CA PRO A 2 9.86 18.16 -2.77
C PRO A 2 9.21 16.80 -3.06
N ILE A 3 9.67 16.10 -4.10
CA ILE A 3 9.14 14.77 -4.50
C ILE A 3 9.08 13.83 -3.30
N THR A 4 10.15 13.78 -2.49
CA THR A 4 10.23 12.98 -1.27
C THR A 4 9.07 13.23 -0.30
N SER A 5 8.62 14.48 -0.16
CA SER A 5 7.50 14.82 0.72
C SER A 5 6.16 14.33 0.15
N ILE A 6 5.98 14.36 -1.18
CA ILE A 6 4.79 13.80 -1.84
C ILE A 6 4.78 12.27 -1.70
N THR A 7 5.94 11.61 -1.84
CA THR A 7 6.08 10.17 -1.63
C THR A 7 5.72 9.75 -0.19
N LEU A 8 6.16 10.51 0.81
CA LEU A 8 5.78 10.22 2.21
C LEU A 8 4.28 10.43 2.45
N LYS A 9 3.65 11.42 1.82
CA LYS A 9 2.19 11.59 1.89
C LYS A 9 1.44 10.44 1.22
N LEU A 10 1.95 9.94 0.09
CA LEU A 10 1.37 8.76 -0.57
C LEU A 10 1.46 7.52 0.33
N LYS A 11 2.60 7.31 1.01
CA LYS A 11 2.74 6.26 2.04
C LYS A 11 1.66 6.38 3.11
N GLU A 12 1.46 7.57 3.70
CA GLU A 12 0.46 7.77 4.76
C GLU A 12 -0.98 7.54 4.25
N HIS A 13 -1.26 7.92 3.00
CA HIS A 13 -2.54 7.63 2.35
C HIS A 13 -2.76 6.12 2.21
N ILE A 14 -1.75 5.37 1.78
CA ILE A 14 -1.82 3.91 1.69
C ILE A 14 -2.01 3.29 3.08
N LEU A 15 -1.29 3.76 4.11
CA LEU A 15 -1.50 3.27 5.48
C LEU A 15 -2.92 3.50 5.98
N THR A 16 -3.51 4.65 5.65
CA THR A 16 -4.91 4.96 5.96
C THR A 16 -5.86 3.99 5.26
N MET A 17 -5.64 3.75 3.96
CA MET A 17 -6.40 2.77 3.18
C MET A 17 -6.33 1.38 3.83
N LEU A 18 -5.13 0.88 4.14
CA LEU A 18 -4.92 -0.44 4.74
C LEU A 18 -5.69 -0.65 6.05
N GLY A 19 -5.83 0.41 6.86
CA GLY A 19 -6.61 0.37 8.10
C GLY A 19 -8.13 0.32 7.91
N GLN A 20 -8.64 0.64 6.72
CA GLN A 20 -10.08 0.66 6.41
C GLN A 20 -10.56 -0.56 5.61
N ILE A 21 -9.65 -1.30 4.98
CA ILE A 21 -9.99 -2.49 4.20
C ILE A 21 -10.54 -3.61 5.09
N LYS A 22 -11.65 -4.19 4.65
CA LYS A 22 -12.34 -5.32 5.30
C LYS A 22 -12.22 -6.59 4.45
N PRO A 23 -12.23 -7.78 5.08
CA PRO A 23 -12.29 -9.04 4.34
C PRO A 23 -13.60 -9.16 3.55
N ILE A 24 -13.57 -9.91 2.46
CA ILE A 24 -14.74 -10.15 1.61
C ILE A 24 -15.05 -11.65 1.50
N ASN A 25 -16.26 -11.97 1.05
CA ASN A 25 -16.72 -13.34 0.80
C ASN A 25 -17.29 -13.51 -0.63
N TYR A 26 -16.93 -12.62 -1.54
CA TYR A 26 -17.41 -12.57 -2.92
C TYR A 26 -16.25 -12.40 -3.90
N PHE A 27 -16.48 -12.80 -5.16
CA PHE A 27 -15.54 -12.64 -6.26
C PHE A 27 -16.29 -12.19 -7.52
N PRO A 28 -15.75 -11.24 -8.32
CA PRO A 28 -14.48 -10.53 -8.12
C PRO A 28 -14.52 -9.49 -6.97
N PRO A 29 -13.36 -9.14 -6.36
CA PRO A 29 -13.29 -8.10 -5.35
C PRO A 29 -13.70 -6.74 -5.93
N ARG A 30 -14.35 -5.93 -5.10
CA ARG A 30 -14.67 -4.52 -5.39
C ARG A 30 -13.78 -3.64 -4.53
N LEU A 31 -13.35 -2.50 -5.10
CA LEU A 31 -12.67 -1.47 -4.33
C LEU A 31 -13.62 -0.94 -3.24
N GLN A 32 -13.10 -0.84 -2.02
CA GLN A 32 -13.74 -0.38 -0.80
C GLN A 32 -13.32 1.06 -0.44
N PHE A 33 -12.11 1.48 -0.83
CA PHE A 33 -11.51 2.75 -0.43
C PHE A 33 -11.20 3.66 -1.61
N PHE A 34 -10.52 3.16 -2.65
CA PHE A 34 -10.04 3.96 -3.77
C PHE A 34 -11.17 4.73 -4.46
N ARG A 35 -10.85 5.98 -4.80
CA ARG A 35 -11.61 6.82 -5.71
C ARG A 35 -10.63 7.57 -6.62
N PRO A 36 -10.99 7.90 -7.87
CA PRO A 36 -10.09 8.60 -8.79
C PRO A 36 -9.50 9.89 -8.20
N GLU A 37 -10.25 10.62 -7.38
CA GLU A 37 -9.84 11.87 -6.75
C GLU A 37 -8.69 11.68 -5.74
N HIS A 38 -8.48 10.46 -5.24
CA HIS A 38 -7.37 10.15 -4.34
C HIS A 38 -6.00 10.28 -5.03
N THR A 39 -5.96 10.30 -6.36
CA THR A 39 -4.71 10.43 -7.14
C THR A 39 -4.23 11.88 -7.24
N GLU A 40 -5.13 12.86 -7.20
CA GLU A 40 -4.84 14.27 -7.49
C GLU A 40 -3.73 14.88 -6.60
N PRO A 41 -3.65 14.61 -5.28
CA PRO A 41 -2.56 15.13 -4.45
C PRO A 41 -1.16 14.62 -4.83
N PHE A 42 -1.08 13.57 -5.65
CA PHE A 42 0.14 12.79 -5.90
C PHE A 42 0.56 12.77 -7.37
N LYS A 43 -0.18 13.43 -8.26
CA LYS A 43 0.00 13.43 -9.73
C LYS A 43 1.41 13.78 -10.20
N GLU A 44 2.13 14.58 -9.42
CA GLU A 44 3.55 14.90 -9.69
C GLU A 44 4.46 13.67 -9.64
N LEU A 45 4.09 12.61 -8.92
CA LEU A 45 4.84 11.35 -8.87
C LEU A 45 4.75 10.56 -10.18
N ASP A 46 3.71 10.76 -10.99
CA ASP A 46 3.57 10.12 -12.30
C ASP A 46 4.67 10.54 -13.28
N LYS A 47 5.32 11.69 -13.05
CA LYS A 47 6.42 12.20 -13.90
C LYS A 47 7.73 11.45 -13.67
N VAL A 48 7.86 10.72 -12.57
CA VAL A 48 9.11 10.05 -12.16
C VAL A 48 8.94 8.56 -11.88
N GLY A 49 7.71 8.09 -11.64
CA GLY A 49 7.40 6.69 -11.41
C GLY A 49 7.27 5.90 -12.72
N GLU A 50 7.64 4.62 -12.66
CA GLU A 50 7.40 3.67 -13.76
C GLU A 50 5.90 3.32 -13.91
N PHE A 51 5.16 3.34 -12.80
CA PHE A 51 3.73 3.10 -12.75
C PHE A 51 2.98 4.34 -12.29
N THR A 52 1.75 4.51 -12.75
CA THR A 52 0.89 5.61 -12.31
C THR A 52 0.48 5.46 -10.85
N VAL A 53 0.24 6.57 -10.17
CA VAL A 53 -0.27 6.57 -8.79
C VAL A 53 -1.61 5.84 -8.73
N GLU A 54 -2.47 6.01 -9.73
CA GLU A 54 -3.74 5.27 -9.84
C GLU A 54 -3.51 3.76 -9.76
N PHE A 55 -2.62 3.23 -10.59
CA PHE A 55 -2.29 1.81 -10.61
C PHE A 55 -1.77 1.35 -9.24
N LEU A 56 -0.85 2.11 -8.63
CA LEU A 56 -0.28 1.79 -7.32
C LEU A 56 -1.35 1.74 -6.23
N LEU A 57 -2.28 2.69 -6.20
CA LEU A 57 -3.36 2.74 -5.20
C LEU A 57 -4.34 1.57 -5.38
N VAL A 58 -4.78 1.32 -6.61
CA VAL A 58 -5.70 0.22 -6.94
C VAL A 58 -5.09 -1.14 -6.58
N VAL A 59 -3.85 -1.40 -7.01
CA VAL A 59 -3.19 -2.69 -6.74
C VAL A 59 -2.91 -2.87 -5.25
N SER A 60 -2.48 -1.81 -4.55
CA SER A 60 -2.25 -1.88 -3.10
C SER A 60 -3.52 -2.25 -2.34
N GLU A 61 -4.66 -1.70 -2.76
CA GLU A 61 -5.96 -2.03 -2.18
C GLU A 61 -6.38 -3.48 -2.47
N LEU A 62 -6.23 -3.95 -3.70
CA LEU A 62 -6.55 -5.34 -4.04
C LEU A 62 -5.68 -6.33 -3.25
N LEU A 63 -4.38 -6.04 -3.08
CA LEU A 63 -3.48 -6.83 -2.24
C LEU A 63 -3.93 -6.81 -0.77
N ALA A 64 -4.37 -5.67 -0.26
CA ALA A 64 -4.87 -5.55 1.10
C ALA A 64 -6.17 -6.36 1.31
N ILE A 65 -7.10 -6.31 0.36
CA ILE A 65 -8.32 -7.12 0.38
C ILE A 65 -7.96 -8.61 0.41
N GLN A 66 -7.02 -9.03 -0.43
CA GLN A 66 -6.56 -10.42 -0.48
C GLN A 66 -5.89 -10.84 0.83
N GLU A 67 -4.99 -10.02 1.38
CA GLU A 67 -4.31 -10.31 2.65
C GLU A 67 -5.32 -10.45 3.79
N LYS A 68 -6.25 -9.49 3.95
CA LYS A 68 -7.25 -9.54 5.04
C LYS A 68 -8.25 -10.69 4.88
N THR A 69 -8.62 -11.02 3.66
CA THR A 69 -9.55 -12.11 3.36
C THR A 69 -8.92 -13.47 3.66
N ASN A 70 -7.68 -13.70 3.19
CA ASN A 70 -7.01 -15.00 3.35
C ASN A 70 -6.30 -15.15 4.69
N TYR A 71 -5.91 -14.03 5.31
CA TYR A 71 -5.18 -13.99 6.57
C TYR A 71 -5.75 -12.87 7.45
N PRO A 72 -6.80 -13.13 8.24
CA PRO A 72 -7.43 -12.10 9.08
C PRO A 72 -6.49 -11.43 10.09
N LYS A 73 -5.46 -12.17 10.55
CA LYS A 73 -4.38 -11.66 11.41
C LYS A 73 -3.18 -11.13 10.61
N GLY A 74 -3.27 -11.12 9.29
CA GLY A 74 -2.27 -10.58 8.37
C GLY A 74 -2.08 -9.08 8.58
N SER A 75 -0.81 -8.73 8.74
CA SER A 75 -0.34 -7.35 8.90
C SER A 75 0.97 -7.10 8.15
N LEU A 76 1.37 -7.99 7.22
CA LEU A 76 2.66 -7.89 6.54
C LEU A 76 2.72 -6.61 5.71
N THR A 77 1.76 -6.39 4.82
CA THR A 77 1.73 -5.21 3.94
C THR A 77 1.72 -3.92 4.76
N GLU A 78 0.84 -3.82 5.76
CA GLU A 78 0.80 -2.67 6.67
C GLU A 78 2.15 -2.43 7.38
N SER A 79 2.76 -3.51 7.88
CA SER A 79 4.02 -3.41 8.60
C SER A 79 5.20 -3.01 7.72
N LEU A 80 5.17 -3.31 6.41
CA LEU A 80 6.17 -2.88 5.44
C LEU A 80 6.01 -1.39 5.12
N TYR A 81 4.78 -0.94 4.88
CA TYR A 81 4.49 0.48 4.68
C TYR A 81 4.82 1.31 5.91
N ARG A 82 4.55 0.84 7.14
CA ARG A 82 4.94 1.55 8.37
C ARG A 82 6.45 1.77 8.46
N ASP A 83 7.23 0.75 8.12
CA ASP A 83 8.70 0.79 8.16
C ASP A 83 9.32 1.62 7.02
N PHE A 84 8.61 1.81 5.89
CA PHE A 84 9.08 2.59 4.75
C PHE A 84 9.35 4.06 5.13
N GLY A 85 10.53 4.57 4.80
CA GLY A 85 10.96 5.93 5.14
C GLY A 85 11.35 6.13 6.61
N ILE A 86 11.33 5.08 7.44
CA ILE A 86 11.81 5.08 8.83
C ILE A 86 13.03 4.16 8.95
N LYS A 87 12.89 2.91 8.48
CA LYS A 87 13.98 1.93 8.47
C LYS A 87 14.76 2.00 7.17
N ASP A 88 15.99 1.51 7.20
CA ASP A 88 16.78 1.33 5.99
C ASP A 88 16.09 0.35 5.03
N ARG A 89 16.31 0.56 3.73
CA ARG A 89 15.67 -0.23 2.68
C ARG A 89 15.94 -1.74 2.79
N PHE A 90 17.11 -2.15 3.28
CA PHE A 90 17.46 -3.57 3.38
C PHE A 90 16.70 -4.23 4.51
N SER A 91 16.53 -3.56 5.65
CA SER A 91 15.68 -4.03 6.74
C SER A 91 14.22 -4.22 6.31
N VAL A 92 13.68 -3.31 5.50
CA VAL A 92 12.31 -3.43 4.96
C VAL A 92 12.21 -4.64 4.01
N ILE A 93 13.16 -4.80 3.09
CA ILE A 93 13.19 -5.92 2.15
C ILE A 93 13.35 -7.25 2.90
N GLN A 94 14.27 -7.33 3.87
CA GLN A 94 14.47 -8.55 4.67
C GLN A 94 13.19 -8.95 5.40
N LYS A 95 12.43 -7.99 5.95
CA LYS A 95 11.15 -8.29 6.60
C LYS A 95 10.13 -8.92 5.65
N ALA A 96 10.13 -8.54 4.38
CA ALA A 96 9.26 -9.14 3.37
C ALA A 96 9.67 -10.60 3.02
N VAL A 97 10.96 -10.94 3.17
CA VAL A 97 11.52 -12.25 2.79
C VAL A 97 11.63 -13.22 3.98
N LEU A 98 11.98 -12.74 5.18
CA LEU A 98 12.42 -13.55 6.32
C LEU A 98 11.28 -14.31 7.02
N LYS A 99 10.01 -13.93 6.83
CA LYS A 99 8.86 -14.65 7.43
C LYS A 99 8.71 -16.12 6.96
N ARG A 100 9.52 -16.59 6.01
CA ARG A 100 9.52 -17.98 5.52
C ARG A 100 10.46 -18.93 6.30
N LEU A 101 11.13 -18.48 7.36
CA LEU A 101 12.00 -19.32 8.19
C LEU A 101 11.55 -19.33 9.66
N ARG A 102 10.45 -20.03 9.95
CA ARG A 102 10.21 -20.85 11.15
C ARG A 102 8.79 -21.41 11.14
#